data_AF-A0A0N4TUY9-F1
#
_entry.id   AF-A0A0N4TUY9-F1
#
_cell.length_a   1.000
_cell.length_b   1.000
_cell.length_c   1.000
_cell.angle_alpha   90.00
_cell.angle_beta   90.00
_cell.angle_gamma   90.00
#
_symmetry.space_group_name_H-M   'P 1'
#
loop_
_entity.id
_entity.type
_entity.pdbx_description
1 polymer ?
#
loop_
_entity_poly.entity_id
_entity_poly.type
_entity_poly.pdbx_seq_one_letter_code
_entity_poly.pdbx_strand_id
1 'polypeptide(L)'
;MAVSRIGGDEWDQIPDDELEETIGERLWGLREMFPDVFRCKLESSVDWSVWAAKHTFSFVRSALWIVSSSMMILVLPYVIEKERSEYEKSQVAQQRQMLLGPSAACMILLRRSYRDARNNAVINFFFRKFVDGNVQQVMEVSDKLNKVEEQDISSEDYMADMTTKENLISKEINNFDRTLSLQNSFATQRKKKVKASRFRPIVYSEGELDKSDFMQPPSRDNPLPFDPTADPSLLPPTHSWCIAHYVNHLPVLQTLVELGMDLFEVDSVTHIGRKLVKLDWENVRPKLVWLIHQVGMPISDVGLYLTRNPYFLLQDLENMKVRVRLNYLYTKRLTKAKVLKIVRNNRFWLNTDVETTDARLGWIQKTFDLTGDEMRQLIITESRIIMYGVGPLERLVTMLNEEMEFTKEQVKAILLKDPRVFMMEPNALQTTYNYLRFTVHISNMQICEWPLCLRFTIGAIRRRHEFLVLLHKADYNEGSPNYVHLRSLLQPSDQKFAVNVAHTYLNVYNAFLKSY
;
A
#
# COMPACT_ATOMS: atom_id res chain seq x y z
N MET A 1 -45.63 106.48 -17.51
CA MET A 1 -44.60 107.16 -18.33
C MET A 1 -43.99 108.23 -17.41
N ALA A 2 -42.80 108.19 -16.82
CA ALA A 2 -41.53 107.55 -17.19
C ALA A 2 -41.65 106.09 -17.62
N VAL A 3 -41.23 105.84 -18.86
CA VAL A 3 -41.23 104.57 -19.56
C VAL A 3 -39.82 104.04 -19.50
N SER A 4 -39.60 102.97 -18.74
CA SER A 4 -38.34 102.25 -18.74
C SER A 4 -38.58 100.87 -19.34
N ARG A 5 -37.80 100.62 -20.40
CA ARG A 5 -37.82 99.47 -21.30
C ARG A 5 -37.82 98.13 -20.57
N ILE A 6 -38.63 97.24 -21.12
CA ILE A 6 -38.54 95.79 -21.05
C ILE A 6 -37.13 95.40 -21.52
N GLY A 7 -36.36 94.76 -20.63
CA GLY A 7 -35.19 93.98 -21.02
C GLY A 7 -35.68 92.65 -21.55
N GLY A 8 -35.53 92.46 -22.86
CA GLY A 8 -35.68 91.16 -23.49
C GLY A 8 -34.39 90.36 -23.30
N ASP A 9 -34.56 89.10 -22.94
CA ASP A 9 -33.58 88.05 -22.95
C ASP A 9 -33.37 87.51 -24.37
N GLU A 10 -32.12 87.16 -24.62
CA GLU A 10 -31.39 87.03 -25.90
C GLU A 10 -31.89 85.92 -26.85
N TRP A 11 -32.97 85.23 -26.51
CA TRP A 11 -33.44 84.03 -27.22
C TRP A 11 -34.54 84.30 -28.27
N ASP A 12 -35.18 85.46 -28.24
CA ASP A 12 -36.27 85.83 -29.17
C ASP A 12 -35.76 86.38 -30.53
N GLN A 13 -34.46 86.28 -30.84
CA GLN A 13 -33.87 86.83 -32.06
C GLN A 13 -33.24 85.80 -33.00
N ILE A 14 -33.36 84.50 -32.74
CA ILE A 14 -32.85 83.45 -33.63
C ILE A 14 -33.97 83.06 -34.60
N PRO A 15 -33.82 83.23 -35.93
CA PRO A 15 -34.82 82.81 -36.90
C PRO A 15 -34.95 81.27 -36.93
N ASP A 16 -36.19 80.77 -36.90
CA ASP A 16 -36.55 79.35 -36.72
C ASP A 16 -35.92 78.37 -37.74
N ASP A 17 -35.43 78.87 -38.88
CA ASP A 17 -34.90 78.09 -39.99
C ASP A 17 -33.47 77.51 -39.73
N GLU A 18 -32.84 77.85 -38.60
CA GLU A 18 -31.50 77.36 -38.18
C GLU A 18 -31.54 76.22 -37.13
N LEU A 19 -32.72 75.80 -36.67
CA LEU A 19 -32.91 74.65 -35.77
C LEU A 19 -33.03 73.34 -36.57
N GLU A 20 -31.90 72.68 -36.83
CA GLU A 20 -31.89 71.33 -37.42
C GLU A 20 -32.45 70.29 -36.43
N GLU A 21 -33.76 70.03 -36.45
CA GLU A 21 -34.38 68.97 -35.65
C GLU A 21 -33.89 67.57 -36.06
N THR A 22 -33.39 66.81 -35.08
CA THR A 22 -32.98 65.43 -35.30
C THR A 22 -34.18 64.46 -35.35
N ILE A 23 -34.06 63.35 -36.10
CA ILE A 23 -35.11 62.31 -36.18
C ILE A 23 -35.50 61.78 -34.78
N GLY A 24 -34.55 61.79 -33.85
CA GLY A 24 -34.79 61.44 -32.44
C GLY A 24 -35.71 62.43 -31.73
N GLU A 25 -35.52 63.73 -31.93
CA GLU A 25 -36.38 64.78 -31.36
C GLU A 25 -37.80 64.72 -31.94
N ARG A 26 -37.93 64.40 -33.23
CA ARG A 26 -39.26 64.16 -33.85
C ARG A 26 -39.97 62.95 -33.27
N LEU A 27 -39.26 61.85 -33.05
CA LEU A 27 -39.85 60.65 -32.44
C LEU A 27 -40.17 60.88 -30.96
N TRP A 28 -39.38 61.67 -30.26
CA TRP A 28 -39.63 62.07 -28.87
C TRP A 28 -40.85 62.99 -28.76
N GLY A 29 -40.99 63.97 -29.65
CA GLY A 29 -42.18 64.82 -29.75
C GLY A 29 -43.44 64.03 -30.14
N LEU A 30 -43.32 63.06 -31.04
CA LEU A 30 -44.44 62.16 -31.38
C LEU A 30 -44.82 61.26 -30.20
N ARG A 31 -43.84 60.78 -29.42
CA ARG A 31 -44.09 60.07 -28.15
C ARG A 31 -44.93 60.97 -27.24
N GLU A 32 -44.69 62.28 -27.21
CA GLU A 32 -45.40 63.29 -26.38
C GLU A 32 -46.89 63.54 -26.70
N MET A 33 -47.43 63.04 -27.83
CA MET A 33 -48.88 63.12 -28.13
C MET A 33 -49.75 61.98 -27.56
N PHE A 34 -49.18 60.87 -27.09
CA PHE A 34 -49.95 59.70 -26.63
C PHE A 34 -50.25 59.71 -25.11
N PRO A 35 -51.44 59.26 -24.64
CA PRO A 35 -51.78 59.26 -23.22
C PRO A 35 -50.77 58.47 -22.36
N ASP A 36 -50.48 58.93 -21.15
CA ASP A 36 -49.43 58.36 -20.27
C ASP A 36 -49.61 56.86 -20.01
N VAL A 37 -50.85 56.38 -19.97
CA VAL A 37 -51.16 54.95 -19.80
C VAL A 37 -50.59 54.09 -20.93
N PHE A 38 -50.55 54.60 -22.16
CA PHE A 38 -49.97 53.87 -23.30
C PHE A 38 -48.44 53.88 -23.29
N ARG A 39 -47.82 54.98 -22.87
CA ARG A 39 -46.36 55.06 -22.70
C ARG A 39 -45.86 54.09 -21.64
N CYS A 40 -46.49 54.10 -20.45
CA CYS A 40 -46.12 53.18 -19.37
C CYS A 40 -46.31 51.71 -19.77
N LYS A 41 -47.35 51.37 -20.54
CA LYS A 41 -47.55 50.01 -21.04
C LYS A 41 -46.49 49.59 -22.07
N LEU A 42 -46.13 50.46 -23.00
CA LEU A 42 -45.07 50.17 -23.97
C LEU A 42 -43.71 50.04 -23.30
N GLU A 43 -43.37 50.93 -22.37
CA GLU A 43 -42.13 50.87 -21.60
C GLU A 43 -42.06 49.62 -20.74
N SER A 44 -43.13 49.31 -20.00
CA SER A 44 -43.19 48.07 -19.22
C SER A 44 -43.11 46.83 -20.11
N SER A 45 -43.65 46.86 -21.33
CA SER A 45 -43.55 45.74 -22.28
C SER A 45 -42.14 45.57 -22.84
N VAL A 46 -41.44 46.67 -23.12
CA VAL A 46 -40.04 46.64 -23.57
C VAL A 46 -39.14 46.15 -22.43
N ASP A 47 -39.31 46.67 -21.22
CA ASP A 47 -38.55 46.24 -20.05
C ASP A 47 -38.79 44.77 -19.73
N TRP A 48 -40.05 44.31 -19.83
CA TRP A 48 -40.39 42.90 -19.63
C TRP A 48 -39.76 42.01 -20.70
N SER A 49 -39.68 42.46 -21.96
CA SER A 49 -39.03 41.71 -23.03
C SER A 49 -37.51 41.61 -22.83
N VAL A 50 -36.85 42.69 -22.41
CA VAL A 50 -35.40 42.72 -22.13
C VAL A 50 -35.10 41.86 -20.90
N TRP A 51 -35.93 41.95 -19.86
CA TRP A 51 -35.85 41.10 -18.68
C TRP A 51 -36.01 39.62 -19.03
N ALA A 52 -37.05 39.27 -19.79
CA ALA A 52 -37.32 37.90 -20.21
C ALA A 52 -36.18 37.33 -21.06
N ALA A 53 -35.63 38.10 -22.01
CA ALA A 53 -34.50 37.68 -22.82
C ALA A 53 -33.24 37.42 -21.97
N LYS A 54 -32.94 38.31 -21.02
CA LYS A 54 -31.77 38.16 -20.14
C LYS A 54 -31.91 36.95 -19.20
N HIS A 55 -33.10 36.73 -18.65
CA HIS A 55 -33.36 35.61 -17.74
C HIS A 55 -33.45 34.26 -18.46
N THR A 56 -34.06 34.20 -19.64
CA THR A 56 -34.11 32.98 -20.45
C THR A 56 -32.71 32.57 -20.90
N PHE A 57 -31.88 33.52 -21.34
CA PHE A 57 -30.49 33.23 -21.69
C PHE A 57 -29.69 32.70 -20.49
N SER A 58 -29.80 33.33 -19.32
CA SER A 58 -29.12 32.88 -18.10
C SER A 58 -29.59 31.49 -17.64
N PHE A 59 -30.89 31.22 -17.76
CA PHE A 59 -31.49 29.92 -17.45
C PHE A 59 -30.99 28.84 -18.39
N VAL A 60 -31.01 29.08 -19.71
CA VAL A 60 -30.52 28.12 -20.72
C VAL A 60 -29.04 27.82 -20.51
N ARG A 61 -28.21 28.83 -20.23
CA ARG A 61 -26.79 28.63 -19.93
C ARG A 61 -26.58 27.73 -18.70
N SER A 62 -27.37 27.94 -17.65
CA SER A 62 -27.27 27.15 -16.41
C SER A 62 -27.80 25.73 -16.59
N ALA A 63 -28.93 25.58 -17.30
CA ALA A 63 -29.50 24.29 -17.63
C ALA A 63 -28.56 23.46 -18.52
N LEU A 64 -27.92 24.08 -19.53
CA LEU A 64 -26.97 23.40 -20.41
C LEU A 64 -25.76 22.86 -19.65
N TRP A 65 -25.24 23.64 -18.68
CA TRP A 65 -24.15 23.20 -17.82
C TRP A 65 -24.55 22.01 -16.93
N ILE A 66 -25.74 22.05 -16.34
CA ILE A 66 -26.25 20.99 -15.47
C ILE A 66 -26.52 19.71 -16.26
N VAL A 67 -27.16 19.82 -17.43
CA VAL A 67 -27.44 18.66 -18.30
C VAL A 67 -26.15 18.05 -18.82
N SER A 68 -25.18 18.87 -19.24
CA SER A 68 -23.89 18.38 -19.73
C SER A 68 -23.10 17.64 -18.64
N SER A 69 -23.08 18.19 -17.41
CA SER A 69 -22.37 17.55 -16.30
C SER A 69 -23.09 16.30 -15.80
N SER A 70 -24.43 16.31 -15.73
CA SER A 70 -25.23 15.14 -15.37
C SER A 70 -25.07 13.99 -16.38
N MET A 71 -25.09 14.31 -17.68
CA MET A 71 -24.85 13.32 -18.74
C MET A 71 -23.45 12.71 -18.62
N MET A 72 -22.43 13.52 -18.35
CA MET A 72 -21.06 13.04 -18.21
C MET A 72 -20.91 12.12 -16.98
N ILE A 73 -21.55 12.46 -15.85
CA ILE A 73 -21.54 11.63 -14.64
C ILE A 73 -22.23 10.28 -14.86
N LEU A 74 -23.28 10.21 -15.67
CA LEU A 74 -23.99 8.95 -15.96
C LEU A 74 -23.30 8.10 -17.02
N VAL A 75 -22.71 8.71 -18.05
CA VAL A 75 -22.08 7.99 -19.16
C VAL A 75 -20.70 7.46 -18.78
N LEU A 76 -19.95 8.17 -17.92
CA LEU A 76 -18.56 7.82 -17.59
C LEU A 76 -18.44 6.47 -16.86
N PRO A 77 -19.27 6.12 -15.85
CA PRO A 77 -19.27 4.78 -15.26
C PRO A 77 -19.65 3.70 -16.27
N TYR A 78 -20.63 3.97 -17.14
CA TYR A 78 -21.05 3.02 -18.17
C TYR A 78 -19.95 2.73 -19.20
N VAL A 79 -19.24 3.76 -19.66
CA VAL A 79 -18.11 3.61 -20.59
C VAL A 79 -16.96 2.88 -19.92
N ILE A 80 -16.64 3.18 -18.66
CA ILE A 80 -15.60 2.47 -17.91
C ILE A 80 -15.98 0.99 -17.74
N GLU A 81 -17.22 0.68 -17.38
CA GLU A 81 -17.68 -0.70 -17.22
C GLU A 81 -17.67 -1.45 -18.57
N LYS A 82 -18.04 -0.78 -19.65
CA LYS A 82 -18.00 -1.33 -21.01
C LYS A 82 -16.57 -1.63 -21.45
N GLU A 83 -15.66 -0.66 -21.33
CA GLU A 83 -14.23 -0.82 -21.62
C GLU A 83 -13.66 -1.94 -20.75
N ARG A 84 -13.93 -1.94 -19.44
CA ARG A 84 -13.49 -2.99 -18.52
C ARG A 84 -13.99 -4.37 -18.95
N SER A 85 -15.24 -4.51 -19.38
CA SER A 85 -15.77 -5.78 -19.89
C SER A 85 -15.05 -6.24 -21.17
N GLU A 86 -14.72 -5.31 -22.07
CA GLU A 86 -13.95 -5.61 -23.29
C GLU A 86 -12.48 -5.98 -22.95
N TYR A 87 -11.87 -5.30 -21.97
CA TYR A 87 -10.57 -5.67 -21.40
C TYR A 87 -10.58 -7.05 -20.73
N GLU A 88 -11.60 -7.38 -19.94
CA GLU A 88 -11.72 -8.70 -19.32
C GLU A 88 -11.93 -9.79 -20.36
N LYS A 89 -12.75 -9.57 -21.40
CA LYS A 89 -12.92 -10.51 -22.51
C LYS A 89 -11.64 -10.72 -23.31
N SER A 90 -10.87 -9.65 -23.57
CA SER A 90 -9.58 -9.76 -24.27
C SER A 90 -8.51 -10.47 -23.44
N GLN A 91 -8.46 -10.22 -22.12
CA GLN A 91 -7.59 -10.97 -21.20
C GLN A 91 -8.00 -12.43 -21.09
N VAL A 92 -9.29 -12.76 -21.01
CA VAL A 92 -9.78 -14.14 -21.02
C VAL A 92 -9.48 -14.82 -22.37
N ALA A 93 -9.55 -14.10 -23.48
CA ALA A 93 -9.14 -14.63 -24.78
C ALA A 93 -7.63 -14.93 -24.84
N GLN A 94 -6.78 -14.03 -24.32
CA GLN A 94 -5.33 -14.26 -24.16
C GLN A 94 -5.05 -15.41 -23.18
N GLN A 95 -5.78 -15.49 -22.06
CA GLN A 95 -5.66 -16.58 -21.09
C GLN A 95 -6.15 -17.89 -21.68
N ARG A 96 -7.19 -17.92 -22.51
CA ARG A 96 -7.63 -19.13 -23.23
C ARG A 96 -6.58 -19.55 -24.26
N GLN A 97 -5.91 -18.61 -24.94
CA GLN A 97 -4.76 -18.92 -25.79
C GLN A 97 -3.55 -19.43 -24.99
N MET A 98 -3.34 -18.96 -23.76
CA MET A 98 -2.33 -19.49 -22.83
C MET A 98 -2.72 -20.83 -22.18
N LEU A 99 -4.00 -21.05 -21.86
CA LEU A 99 -4.53 -22.27 -21.23
C LEU A 99 -4.74 -23.40 -22.24
N LEU A 100 -4.96 -23.10 -23.52
CA LEU A 100 -4.98 -24.06 -24.62
C LEU A 100 -3.57 -24.30 -25.21
N GLY A 101 -2.54 -23.64 -24.66
CA GLY A 101 -1.15 -24.06 -24.82
C GLY A 101 -0.87 -25.26 -23.90
N PRO A 102 -0.47 -26.43 -24.41
CA PRO A 102 -0.21 -27.63 -23.60
C PRO A 102 0.81 -27.42 -22.46
N SER A 103 1.67 -26.40 -22.55
CA SER A 103 2.74 -26.15 -21.57
C SER A 103 2.30 -25.44 -20.28
N ALA A 104 1.19 -24.68 -20.26
CA ALA A 104 0.87 -23.83 -19.10
C ALA A 104 0.16 -24.59 -17.96
N ALA A 105 -0.77 -25.49 -18.29
CA ALA A 105 -1.53 -26.25 -17.30
C ALA A 105 -0.65 -27.24 -16.51
N CYS A 106 0.36 -27.82 -17.17
CA CYS A 106 1.32 -28.74 -16.53
C CYS A 106 2.27 -27.98 -15.57
N MET A 107 2.68 -26.77 -15.93
CA MET A 107 3.59 -25.94 -15.11
C MET A 107 2.93 -25.38 -13.84
N ILE A 108 1.64 -25.07 -13.83
CA ILE A 108 0.98 -24.48 -12.65
C ILE A 108 0.63 -25.53 -11.59
N LEU A 109 0.21 -26.73 -12.01
CA LEU A 109 -0.10 -27.82 -11.09
C LEU A 109 1.16 -28.43 -10.48
N LEU A 110 2.25 -28.54 -11.25
CA LEU A 110 3.54 -28.93 -10.69
C LEU A 110 4.11 -27.86 -9.75
N ARG A 111 3.94 -26.56 -10.03
CA ARG A 111 4.50 -25.46 -9.20
C ARG A 111 3.78 -25.23 -7.87
N ARG A 112 2.54 -25.73 -7.69
CA ARG A 112 1.82 -25.66 -6.40
C ARG A 112 2.19 -26.84 -5.48
N SER A 113 2.45 -28.02 -6.03
CA SER A 113 2.88 -29.21 -5.27
C SER A 113 4.40 -29.20 -4.97
N TYR A 114 5.23 -28.57 -5.81
CA TYR A 114 6.69 -28.47 -5.59
C TYR A 114 7.13 -27.35 -4.62
N ARG A 115 6.20 -26.52 -4.14
CA ARG A 115 6.49 -25.32 -3.33
C ARG A 115 6.98 -25.63 -1.91
N ASP A 116 6.60 -26.78 -1.33
CA ASP A 116 6.98 -27.14 0.04
C ASP A 116 8.25 -27.99 0.15
N ALA A 117 8.61 -28.77 -0.87
CA ALA A 117 9.73 -29.72 -0.78
C ALA A 117 11.08 -29.19 -1.32
N ARG A 118 11.06 -28.27 -2.29
CA ARG A 118 12.29 -27.85 -3.01
C ARG A 118 13.00 -26.64 -2.38
N ASN A 119 12.31 -25.86 -1.54
CA ASN A 119 12.88 -24.64 -0.94
C ASN A 119 14.09 -24.97 -0.07
N ASN A 120 14.09 -26.02 0.75
CA ASN A 120 15.23 -26.29 1.63
C ASN A 120 16.50 -26.77 0.88
N ALA A 121 16.34 -27.53 -0.20
CA ALA A 121 17.48 -28.08 -0.95
C ALA A 121 18.10 -27.07 -1.94
N VAL A 122 17.27 -26.29 -2.64
CA VAL A 122 17.75 -25.28 -3.60
C VAL A 122 18.31 -24.06 -2.85
N ILE A 123 17.69 -23.66 -1.74
CA ILE A 123 18.24 -22.64 -0.86
C ILE A 123 19.60 -23.09 -0.31
N ASN A 124 19.73 -24.33 0.21
CA ASN A 124 21.03 -24.82 0.68
C ASN A 124 22.08 -24.96 -0.44
N PHE A 125 21.68 -25.36 -1.65
CA PHE A 125 22.58 -25.48 -2.80
C PHE A 125 23.10 -24.13 -3.29
N PHE A 126 22.22 -23.12 -3.40
CA PHE A 126 22.63 -21.75 -3.73
C PHE A 126 23.39 -21.10 -2.57
N PHE A 127 23.07 -21.40 -1.32
CA PHE A 127 23.79 -20.92 -0.15
C PHE A 127 25.24 -21.44 -0.11
N ARG A 128 25.45 -22.71 -0.49
CA ARG A 128 26.80 -23.28 -0.66
C ARG A 128 27.59 -22.50 -1.71
N LYS A 129 26.97 -22.22 -2.86
CA LYS A 129 27.54 -21.36 -3.92
C LYS A 129 27.74 -19.89 -3.50
N PHE A 130 26.96 -19.40 -2.52
CA PHE A 130 27.01 -18.04 -1.97
C PHE A 130 28.19 -17.83 -1.01
N VAL A 131 28.49 -18.86 -0.21
CA VAL A 131 29.55 -18.91 0.80
C VAL A 131 30.90 -19.31 0.19
N ASP A 132 30.92 -20.23 -0.78
CA ASP A 132 32.15 -20.78 -1.38
C ASP A 132 32.93 -19.79 -2.28
N GLY A 133 32.41 -18.57 -2.47
CA GLY A 133 33.10 -17.52 -3.23
C GLY A 133 34.26 -16.83 -2.50
N ASN A 134 34.53 -17.15 -1.23
CA ASN A 134 35.79 -16.80 -0.58
C ASN A 134 35.95 -17.56 0.75
N VAL A 135 37.19 -17.99 0.99
CA VAL A 135 37.74 -18.55 2.24
C VAL A 135 37.73 -20.09 2.34
N GLN A 136 38.78 -20.64 1.72
CA GLN A 136 39.52 -21.80 2.21
C GLN A 136 40.20 -21.45 3.55
N GLN A 137 39.41 -21.44 4.62
CA GLN A 137 39.84 -21.38 6.03
C GLN A 137 38.58 -21.27 6.89
N VAL A 138 38.13 -22.39 7.47
CA VAL A 138 37.57 -22.53 8.82
C VAL A 138 36.85 -23.89 8.89
N MET A 139 37.51 -24.80 9.61
CA MET A 139 37.02 -26.05 10.21
C MET A 139 36.53 -27.15 9.24
N GLU A 140 37.18 -28.30 9.07
CA GLU A 140 37.94 -29.09 10.06
C GLU A 140 37.33 -28.97 11.46
N VAL A 141 36.07 -29.37 11.59
CA VAL A 141 35.44 -30.04 12.75
C VAL A 141 33.99 -30.27 12.34
N SER A 142 33.71 -31.42 11.73
CA SER A 142 32.66 -32.35 12.17
C SER A 142 32.57 -33.52 11.18
N ASP A 143 33.69 -34.23 11.00
CA ASP A 143 33.62 -35.66 10.69
C ASP A 143 33.02 -36.33 11.93
N LYS A 144 31.71 -36.58 11.87
CA LYS A 144 30.94 -37.61 12.60
C LYS A 144 29.45 -37.22 12.59
N LEU A 145 28.79 -37.41 11.46
CA LEU A 145 27.38 -37.80 11.46
C LEU A 145 26.93 -38.44 10.12
N ASN A 146 27.77 -39.31 9.56
CA ASN A 146 27.33 -40.23 8.51
C ASN A 146 27.38 -41.66 9.06
N LYS A 147 26.21 -42.17 9.44
CA LYS A 147 25.87 -43.59 9.43
C LYS A 147 24.35 -43.72 9.56
N VAL A 148 23.82 -44.76 8.92
CA VAL A 148 22.40 -45.15 8.78
C VAL A 148 21.76 -44.43 7.56
N GLU A 149 21.37 -45.06 6.46
CA GLU A 149 21.11 -46.47 6.13
C GLU A 149 21.15 -46.63 4.59
N GLU A 150 21.81 -47.68 4.10
CA GLU A 150 21.63 -48.25 2.76
C GLU A 150 20.42 -49.19 2.77
N GLN A 151 19.50 -49.08 1.81
CA GLN A 151 18.76 -50.22 1.26
C GLN A 151 18.43 -49.98 -0.22
N ASP A 152 18.97 -50.85 -1.07
CA ASP A 152 18.80 -50.98 -2.52
C ASP A 152 17.41 -51.51 -2.91
N ILE A 153 16.81 -51.01 -4.01
CA ILE A 153 15.94 -51.81 -4.91
C ILE A 153 16.06 -51.33 -6.38
N SER A 154 16.67 -52.19 -7.21
CA SER A 154 16.48 -52.52 -8.65
C SER A 154 16.12 -51.43 -9.70
N SER A 155 16.96 -51.32 -10.74
CA SER A 155 16.90 -50.34 -11.85
C SER A 155 16.58 -50.92 -13.24
N GLU A 156 15.94 -52.08 -13.37
CA GLU A 156 15.75 -52.72 -14.70
C GLU A 156 14.34 -52.60 -15.33
N ASP A 157 13.31 -52.19 -14.57
CA ASP A 157 11.94 -52.07 -15.13
C ASP A 157 11.59 -50.68 -15.67
N TYR A 158 12.47 -49.67 -15.49
CA TYR A 158 12.19 -48.28 -15.88
C TYR A 158 12.64 -47.89 -17.30
N MET A 159 13.43 -48.72 -17.98
CA MET A 159 14.01 -48.38 -19.30
C MET A 159 13.14 -48.81 -20.50
N ALA A 160 12.14 -49.66 -20.30
CA ALA A 160 11.23 -50.10 -21.37
C ALA A 160 10.06 -49.14 -21.63
N ASP A 161 9.62 -48.37 -20.63
CA ASP A 161 8.51 -47.40 -20.80
C ASP A 161 8.97 -46.10 -21.49
N MET A 162 10.25 -45.76 -21.39
CA MET A 162 10.84 -44.54 -21.96
C MET A 162 10.93 -44.59 -23.50
N THR A 163 11.32 -45.74 -24.05
CA THR A 163 11.51 -45.94 -25.50
C THR A 163 10.18 -46.00 -26.27
N THR A 164 9.11 -46.44 -25.61
CA THR A 164 7.76 -46.48 -26.21
C THR A 164 7.14 -45.08 -26.30
N LYS A 165 7.45 -44.19 -25.34
CA LYS A 165 7.00 -42.79 -25.32
C LYS A 165 7.76 -41.90 -26.32
N GLU A 166 9.06 -42.10 -26.51
CA GLU A 166 9.86 -41.33 -27.49
C GLU A 166 9.42 -41.56 -28.94
N ASN A 167 8.99 -42.79 -29.27
CA ASN A 167 8.50 -43.15 -30.60
C ASN A 167 7.11 -42.54 -30.92
N LEU A 168 6.28 -42.26 -29.90
CA LEU A 168 5.00 -41.56 -30.07
C LEU A 168 5.21 -40.05 -30.29
N ILE A 169 6.16 -39.45 -29.56
CA ILE A 169 6.50 -38.03 -29.66
C ILE A 169 7.09 -37.69 -31.03
N SER A 170 7.90 -38.57 -31.58
CA SER A 170 8.54 -38.40 -32.90
C SER A 170 7.55 -38.49 -34.08
N LYS A 171 6.41 -39.15 -33.86
CA LYS A 171 5.35 -39.31 -34.86
C LYS A 171 4.39 -38.11 -34.90
N GLU A 172 4.21 -37.43 -33.76
CA GLU A 172 3.43 -36.19 -33.67
C GLU A 172 4.18 -34.97 -34.22
N ILE A 173 5.49 -34.88 -34.02
CA ILE A 173 6.35 -33.79 -34.54
C ILE A 173 6.34 -33.76 -36.08
N ASN A 174 6.41 -34.92 -36.73
CA ASN A 174 6.36 -35.02 -38.20
C ASN A 174 4.99 -34.65 -38.80
N ASN A 175 3.90 -34.76 -38.02
CA ASN A 175 2.58 -34.29 -38.45
C ASN A 175 2.41 -32.77 -38.23
N PHE A 176 3.07 -32.22 -37.21
CA PHE A 176 3.09 -30.78 -36.91
C PHE A 176 3.82 -29.97 -37.99
N ASP A 177 4.98 -30.45 -38.46
CA ASP A 177 5.76 -29.77 -39.52
C ASP A 177 5.03 -29.74 -40.88
N ARG A 178 4.19 -30.75 -41.17
CA ARG A 178 3.32 -30.74 -42.36
C ARG A 178 2.23 -29.68 -42.26
N THR A 179 1.65 -29.46 -41.08
CA THR A 179 0.61 -28.43 -40.88
C THR A 179 1.16 -27.00 -40.91
N LEU A 180 2.40 -26.79 -40.48
CA LEU A 180 3.05 -25.46 -40.51
C LEU A 180 3.41 -25.03 -41.95
N SER A 181 3.73 -25.99 -42.82
CA SER A 181 4.06 -25.72 -44.24
C SER A 181 2.86 -25.29 -45.09
N LEU A 182 1.63 -25.64 -44.68
CA LEU A 182 0.39 -25.32 -45.40
C LEU A 182 -0.14 -23.91 -45.10
N GLN A 183 0.16 -23.34 -43.93
CA GLN A 183 -0.31 -22.00 -43.53
C GLN A 183 0.51 -20.84 -44.10
N ASN A 184 1.73 -21.07 -44.58
CA ASN A 184 2.59 -20.02 -45.14
C ASN A 184 2.35 -19.70 -46.63
N SER A 185 1.29 -20.24 -47.23
CA SER A 185 0.97 -20.04 -48.66
C SER A 185 -0.02 -18.90 -48.96
N PHE A 186 -0.54 -18.19 -47.94
CA PHE A 186 -1.48 -17.07 -48.13
C PHE A 186 -1.06 -15.79 -47.41
N ALA A 187 -0.02 -15.11 -47.92
CA ALA A 187 0.20 -13.68 -47.64
C ALA A 187 1.23 -13.06 -48.60
N THR A 188 0.96 -13.06 -49.91
CA THR A 188 1.73 -12.23 -50.85
C THR A 188 1.10 -10.84 -50.92
N GLN A 189 1.49 -9.92 -50.03
CA GLN A 189 1.30 -8.49 -50.27
C GLN A 189 2.58 -7.70 -49.98
N ARG A 190 2.94 -6.89 -50.98
CA ARG A 190 4.20 -6.15 -51.17
C ARG A 190 4.58 -5.29 -49.96
N LYS A 191 5.74 -5.56 -49.35
CA LYS A 191 6.42 -4.59 -48.47
C LYS A 191 7.52 -3.86 -49.26
N LYS A 192 7.44 -2.53 -49.33
CA LYS A 192 8.47 -1.64 -49.90
C LYS A 192 9.78 -1.81 -49.12
N LYS A 193 10.91 -1.93 -49.85
CA LYS A 193 12.27 -1.98 -49.30
C LYS A 193 12.62 -0.63 -48.62
N VAL A 194 12.87 -0.65 -47.32
CA VAL A 194 13.58 0.43 -46.62
C VAL A 194 15.02 -0.03 -46.38
N LYS A 195 15.99 0.78 -46.79
CA LYS A 195 17.42 0.50 -46.67
C LYS A 195 17.82 0.45 -45.19
N ALA A 196 18.47 -0.63 -44.76
CA ALA A 196 19.02 -0.76 -43.42
C ALA A 196 20.28 0.10 -43.26
N SER A 197 20.30 0.97 -42.25
CA SER A 197 21.49 1.70 -41.79
C SER A 197 22.38 0.74 -41.00
N ARG A 198 23.64 0.54 -41.42
CA ARG A 198 24.64 -0.20 -40.65
C ARG A 198 25.25 0.72 -39.60
N PHE A 199 25.12 0.40 -38.32
CA PHE A 199 25.87 1.03 -37.23
C PHE A 199 27.12 0.22 -36.89
N ARG A 200 28.20 0.89 -36.44
CA ARG A 200 29.42 0.25 -35.93
C ARG A 200 29.13 -0.47 -34.60
N PRO A 201 29.85 -1.56 -34.29
CA PRO A 201 29.87 -2.11 -32.93
C PRO A 201 30.55 -1.10 -31.98
N ILE A 202 29.90 -0.81 -30.85
CA ILE A 202 30.41 0.09 -29.81
C ILE A 202 31.03 -0.78 -28.71
N VAL A 203 32.26 -0.47 -28.33
CA VAL A 203 32.95 -1.09 -27.19
C VAL A 203 32.93 -0.08 -26.05
N TYR A 204 32.28 -0.43 -24.94
CA TYR A 204 32.09 0.46 -23.79
C TYR A 204 33.17 0.21 -22.73
N SER A 205 34.14 1.12 -22.62
CA SER A 205 35.21 1.02 -21.61
C SER A 205 35.31 2.22 -20.67
N GLU A 206 34.55 3.31 -20.86
CA GLU A 206 34.81 4.57 -20.13
C GLU A 206 33.55 5.38 -19.75
N GLY A 207 32.79 4.94 -18.73
CA GLY A 207 31.91 5.83 -17.94
C GLY A 207 30.67 6.41 -18.65
N GLU A 208 30.26 5.86 -19.80
CA GLU A 208 29.10 6.36 -20.57
C GLU A 208 27.74 6.10 -19.89
N LEU A 209 27.69 5.21 -18.90
CA LEU A 209 26.47 4.81 -18.17
C LEU A 209 25.99 5.88 -17.16
N ASP A 210 26.91 6.71 -16.65
CA ASP A 210 26.64 7.60 -15.51
C ASP A 210 25.85 8.86 -15.90
N LYS A 211 25.75 9.16 -17.20
CA LYS A 211 25.13 10.39 -17.74
C LYS A 211 23.78 10.17 -18.43
N SER A 212 23.26 8.94 -18.48
CA SER A 212 22.04 8.64 -19.23
C SER A 212 20.75 8.99 -18.45
N ASP A 213 19.82 9.70 -19.09
CA ASP A 213 18.48 10.01 -18.56
C ASP A 213 17.44 9.04 -19.12
N PHE A 214 16.82 8.24 -18.25
CA PHE A 214 15.84 7.20 -18.60
C PHE A 214 14.47 7.76 -19.00
N MET A 215 14.22 9.06 -18.83
CA MET A 215 12.97 9.69 -19.25
C MET A 215 12.95 10.08 -20.73
N GLN A 216 14.11 10.01 -21.41
CA GLN A 216 14.26 10.42 -22.80
C GLN A 216 14.62 9.23 -23.71
N PRO A 217 14.17 9.24 -24.98
CA PRO A 217 14.50 8.18 -25.92
C PRO A 217 16.01 8.13 -26.23
N PRO A 218 16.54 6.96 -26.65
CA PRO A 218 17.93 6.83 -27.05
C PRO A 218 18.25 7.80 -28.19
N SER A 219 19.26 8.64 -28.01
CA SER A 219 19.72 9.61 -29.01
C SER A 219 21.24 9.65 -29.03
N ARG A 220 21.82 10.35 -30.01
CA ARG A 220 23.28 10.53 -30.09
C ARG A 220 23.85 11.27 -28.86
N ASP A 221 22.99 11.99 -28.15
CA ASP A 221 23.32 12.76 -26.95
C ASP A 221 22.93 12.03 -25.65
N ASN A 222 22.23 10.89 -25.72
CA ASN A 222 21.82 10.03 -24.60
C ASN A 222 22.01 8.53 -24.96
N PRO A 223 23.24 8.00 -24.88
CA PRO A 223 23.53 6.62 -25.24
C PRO A 223 22.97 5.66 -24.18
N LEU A 224 21.91 4.91 -24.54
CA LEU A 224 21.43 3.77 -23.75
C LEU A 224 22.26 2.51 -24.08
N PRO A 225 22.52 1.62 -23.11
CA PRO A 225 23.53 0.56 -23.20
C PRO A 225 23.08 -0.73 -23.93
N PHE A 226 22.08 -0.69 -24.82
CA PHE A 226 21.46 -1.95 -25.30
C PHE A 226 21.51 -2.13 -26.82
N ASP A 227 22.16 -3.22 -27.24
CA ASP A 227 22.15 -3.75 -28.61
C ASP A 227 20.78 -4.43 -28.90
N PRO A 228 19.94 -3.87 -29.77
CA PRO A 228 18.64 -4.43 -30.10
C PRO A 228 18.71 -5.66 -31.02
N THR A 229 19.91 -6.09 -31.44
CA THR A 229 20.07 -7.16 -32.45
C THR A 229 20.43 -8.53 -31.89
N ALA A 230 20.81 -8.64 -30.62
CA ALA A 230 21.25 -9.91 -30.03
C ALA A 230 20.11 -10.82 -29.55
N ASP A 231 19.01 -10.28 -29.01
CA ASP A 231 17.75 -11.01 -28.74
C ASP A 231 16.62 -10.04 -28.29
N PRO A 232 15.59 -9.78 -29.11
CA PRO A 232 14.50 -8.84 -28.78
C PRO A 232 13.66 -9.20 -27.55
N SER A 233 13.71 -10.46 -27.10
CA SER A 233 13.02 -10.97 -25.91
C SER A 233 13.79 -10.80 -24.61
N LEU A 234 15.07 -10.41 -24.69
CA LEU A 234 16.00 -10.26 -23.56
C LEU A 234 16.31 -8.79 -23.23
N LEU A 235 15.63 -7.86 -23.92
CA LEU A 235 15.71 -6.43 -23.64
C LEU A 235 14.79 -6.08 -22.46
N PRO A 236 15.29 -5.37 -21.43
CA PRO A 236 14.44 -4.89 -20.36
C PRO A 236 13.38 -3.93 -20.95
N PRO A 237 12.13 -3.96 -20.46
CA PRO A 237 11.13 -3.03 -20.93
C PRO A 237 11.61 -1.60 -20.67
N THR A 238 11.69 -0.80 -21.74
CA THR A 238 12.13 0.61 -21.67
C THR A 238 11.24 1.44 -20.74
N HIS A 239 10.00 1.02 -20.55
CA HIS A 239 9.09 1.57 -19.57
C HIS A 239 8.22 0.45 -18.99
N SER A 240 8.33 0.18 -17.69
CA SER A 240 7.35 -0.66 -17.00
C SER A 240 7.00 -0.06 -15.64
N TRP A 241 5.73 -0.17 -15.29
CA TRP A 241 5.19 0.26 -14.00
C TRP A 241 5.46 -0.74 -12.89
N CYS A 242 5.90 -1.95 -13.24
CA CYS A 242 6.10 -3.03 -12.29
C CYS A 242 7.52 -3.59 -12.36
N ILE A 243 8.23 -3.54 -11.23
CA ILE A 243 9.61 -4.01 -11.11
C ILE A 243 9.79 -5.49 -11.50
N ALA A 244 8.73 -6.30 -11.40
CA ALA A 244 8.76 -7.72 -11.76
C ALA A 244 9.22 -7.97 -13.20
N HIS A 245 8.98 -7.03 -14.12
CA HIS A 245 9.42 -7.18 -15.51
C HIS A 245 10.94 -7.05 -15.67
N TYR A 246 11.64 -6.40 -14.73
CA TYR A 246 13.10 -6.28 -14.76
C TYR A 246 13.82 -7.50 -14.17
N VAL A 247 13.10 -8.44 -13.53
CA VAL A 247 13.68 -9.61 -12.87
C VAL A 247 14.46 -10.47 -13.85
N ASN A 248 13.95 -10.69 -15.07
CA ASN A 248 14.65 -11.53 -16.05
C ASN A 248 15.95 -10.91 -16.56
N HIS A 249 16.16 -9.61 -16.35
CA HIS A 249 17.29 -8.86 -16.88
C HIS A 249 18.33 -8.49 -15.81
N LEU A 250 17.93 -8.45 -14.53
CA LEU A 250 18.80 -8.04 -13.43
C LEU A 250 19.10 -9.21 -12.48
N PRO A 251 20.36 -9.71 -12.44
CA PRO A 251 20.77 -10.81 -11.55
C PRO A 251 20.50 -10.52 -10.06
N VAL A 252 20.62 -9.25 -9.64
CA VAL A 252 20.32 -8.83 -8.27
C VAL A 252 18.84 -9.05 -7.93
N LEU A 253 17.93 -8.75 -8.85
CA LEU A 253 16.50 -8.98 -8.60
C LEU A 253 16.15 -10.46 -8.64
N GLN A 254 16.80 -11.26 -9.49
CA GLN A 254 16.63 -12.72 -9.51
C GLN A 254 17.00 -13.34 -8.17
N THR A 255 18.17 -13.00 -7.65
CA THR A 255 18.63 -13.51 -6.34
C THR A 255 17.72 -13.07 -5.19
N LEU A 256 17.19 -11.83 -5.22
CA LEU A 256 16.21 -11.38 -4.23
C LEU A 256 14.90 -12.17 -4.29
N VAL A 257 14.40 -12.48 -5.49
CA VAL A 257 13.21 -13.32 -5.68
C VAL A 257 13.47 -14.76 -5.24
N GLU A 258 14.66 -15.31 -5.52
CA GLU A 258 15.08 -16.64 -5.06
C GLU A 258 15.15 -16.73 -3.52
N LEU A 259 15.57 -15.64 -2.86
CA LEU A 259 15.54 -15.52 -1.40
C LEU A 259 14.11 -15.39 -0.83
N GLY A 260 13.09 -15.29 -1.69
CA GLY A 260 11.68 -15.20 -1.30
C GLY A 260 11.18 -13.78 -1.08
N MET A 261 11.81 -12.76 -1.65
CA MET A 261 11.30 -11.38 -1.64
C MET A 261 10.11 -11.22 -2.59
N ASP A 262 8.98 -10.72 -2.08
CA ASP A 262 7.82 -10.39 -2.91
C ASP A 262 7.97 -8.99 -3.50
N LEU A 263 8.41 -8.94 -4.76
CA LEU A 263 8.60 -7.70 -5.49
C LEU A 263 7.29 -6.97 -5.80
N PHE A 264 6.15 -7.68 -5.87
CA PHE A 264 4.86 -7.06 -6.14
C PHE A 264 4.35 -6.28 -4.92
N GLU A 265 4.49 -6.85 -3.73
CA GLU A 265 4.17 -6.16 -2.47
C GLU A 265 5.07 -4.93 -2.29
N VAL A 266 6.37 -5.05 -2.61
CA VAL A 266 7.32 -3.95 -2.47
C VAL A 266 6.99 -2.79 -3.40
N ASP A 267 6.66 -3.05 -4.66
CA ASP A 267 6.37 -2.00 -5.65
C ASP A 267 5.01 -1.33 -5.41
N SER A 268 4.01 -2.09 -4.93
CA SER A 268 2.69 -1.55 -4.59
C SER A 268 2.71 -0.68 -3.33
N VAL A 269 3.48 -1.07 -2.31
CA VAL A 269 3.53 -0.36 -1.01
C VAL A 269 4.55 0.77 -1.03
N THR A 270 5.62 0.64 -1.82
CA THR A 270 6.74 1.59 -1.80
C THR A 270 7.19 1.94 -3.20
N HIS A 271 7.29 3.25 -3.50
CA HIS A 271 7.95 3.76 -4.71
C HIS A 271 9.48 3.52 -4.74
N ILE A 272 9.96 2.56 -3.95
CA ILE A 272 11.36 2.19 -3.82
C ILE A 272 11.82 1.30 -4.97
N GLY A 273 10.90 0.70 -5.74
CA GLY A 273 11.21 -0.24 -6.81
C GLY A 273 12.26 0.30 -7.78
N ARG A 274 12.15 1.57 -8.17
CA ARG A 274 13.13 2.24 -9.04
C ARG A 274 14.54 2.33 -8.46
N LYS A 275 14.66 2.45 -7.13
CA LYS A 275 15.96 2.46 -6.44
C LYS A 275 16.53 1.05 -6.32
N LEU A 276 15.68 0.03 -6.20
CA LEU A 276 16.12 -1.37 -6.16
C LEU A 276 16.70 -1.85 -7.50
N VAL A 277 16.16 -1.37 -8.62
CA VAL A 277 16.69 -1.64 -9.98
C VAL A 277 18.13 -1.14 -10.12
N LYS A 278 18.50 -0.06 -9.43
CA LYS A 278 19.84 0.56 -9.47
C LYS A 278 20.84 -0.05 -8.49
N LEU A 279 20.49 -1.14 -7.80
CA LEU A 279 21.37 -1.74 -6.80
C LEU A 279 22.37 -2.68 -7.45
N ASP A 280 23.63 -2.54 -7.03
CA ASP A 280 24.70 -3.43 -7.42
C ASP A 280 24.81 -4.64 -6.49
N TRP A 281 25.24 -5.77 -7.06
CA TRP A 281 25.41 -7.02 -6.32
C TRP A 281 26.47 -6.91 -5.22
N GLU A 282 27.57 -6.21 -5.48
CA GLU A 282 28.68 -6.03 -4.55
C GLU A 282 28.25 -5.32 -3.26
N ASN A 283 27.29 -4.40 -3.38
CA ASN A 283 26.71 -3.67 -2.26
C ASN A 283 25.67 -4.52 -1.50
N VAL A 284 24.88 -5.34 -2.20
CA VAL A 284 23.78 -6.12 -1.59
C VAL A 284 24.31 -7.38 -0.88
N ARG A 285 25.25 -8.11 -1.48
CA ARG A 285 25.80 -9.37 -0.94
C ARG A 285 26.23 -9.26 0.54
N PRO A 286 27.11 -8.32 0.93
CA PRO A 286 27.54 -8.21 2.32
C PRO A 286 26.40 -7.89 3.30
N LYS A 287 25.29 -7.26 2.85
CA LYS A 287 24.10 -6.95 3.68
C LYS A 287 23.36 -8.23 4.03
N LEU A 288 23.20 -9.09 3.04
CA LEU A 288 22.54 -10.39 3.20
C LEU A 288 23.37 -11.32 4.09
N VAL A 289 24.67 -11.43 3.84
CA VAL A 289 25.61 -12.20 4.68
C VAL A 289 25.56 -11.70 6.12
N TRP A 290 25.61 -10.39 6.33
CA TRP A 290 25.54 -9.81 7.66
C TRP A 290 24.22 -10.16 8.37
N LEU A 291 23.09 -10.07 7.67
CA LEU A 291 21.77 -10.38 8.25
C LEU A 291 21.64 -11.86 8.64
N ILE A 292 22.22 -12.77 7.87
CA ILE A 292 22.18 -14.21 8.16
C ILE A 292 23.15 -14.56 9.30
N HIS A 293 24.43 -14.19 9.18
CA HIS A 293 25.45 -14.62 10.14
C HIS A 293 25.43 -13.83 11.45
N GLN A 294 25.27 -12.49 11.41
CA GLN A 294 25.36 -11.64 12.59
C GLN A 294 24.04 -11.56 13.37
N VAL A 295 22.91 -11.47 12.67
CA VAL A 295 21.58 -11.47 13.31
C VAL A 295 21.12 -12.90 13.62
N GLY A 296 21.51 -13.87 12.79
CA GLY A 296 21.05 -15.26 12.92
C GLY A 296 19.67 -15.50 12.32
N MET A 297 19.30 -14.75 11.26
CA MET A 297 18.01 -14.95 10.59
C MET A 297 18.04 -16.23 9.73
N PRO A 298 17.04 -17.12 9.84
CA PRO A 298 16.95 -18.27 8.94
C PRO A 298 16.69 -17.78 7.52
N ILE A 299 17.27 -18.46 6.53
CA ILE A 299 17.23 -18.03 5.13
C ILE A 299 15.79 -17.95 4.61
N SER A 300 14.90 -18.81 5.11
CA SER A 300 13.46 -18.79 4.81
C SER A 300 12.77 -17.47 5.15
N ASP A 301 13.24 -16.78 6.21
CA ASP A 301 12.61 -15.57 6.73
C ASP A 301 13.25 -14.30 6.15
N VAL A 302 14.40 -14.41 5.48
CA VAL A 302 15.12 -13.26 4.91
C VAL A 302 14.29 -12.57 3.83
N GLY A 303 13.72 -13.32 2.89
CA GLY A 303 12.83 -12.78 1.86
C GLY A 303 11.62 -12.05 2.44
N LEU A 304 10.96 -12.66 3.44
CA LEU A 304 9.85 -12.04 4.15
C LEU A 304 10.25 -10.76 4.88
N TYR A 305 11.44 -10.72 5.48
CA TYR A 305 11.95 -9.52 6.13
C TYR A 305 12.25 -8.39 5.14
N LEU A 306 12.90 -8.71 4.02
CA LEU A 306 13.23 -7.73 2.96
C LEU A 306 11.97 -7.18 2.28
N THR A 307 10.94 -8.00 2.10
CA THR A 307 9.63 -7.57 1.60
C THR A 307 9.03 -6.48 2.50
N ARG A 308 9.12 -6.66 3.82
CA ARG A 308 8.59 -5.71 4.81
C ARG A 308 9.48 -4.48 5.01
N ASN A 309 10.80 -4.62 4.80
CA ASN A 309 11.80 -3.56 4.93
C ASN A 309 12.76 -3.50 3.72
N PRO A 310 12.31 -3.02 2.55
CA PRO A 310 13.16 -2.91 1.37
C PRO A 310 14.22 -1.80 1.53
N TYR A 311 13.98 -0.83 2.41
CA TYR A 311 14.91 0.27 2.71
C TYR A 311 16.22 -0.21 3.34
N PHE A 312 16.24 -1.39 3.95
CA PHE A 312 17.47 -1.99 4.46
C PHE A 312 18.55 -2.12 3.38
N LEU A 313 18.16 -2.50 2.17
CA LEU A 313 19.08 -2.67 1.04
C LEU A 313 19.67 -1.36 0.54
N LEU A 314 18.98 -0.23 0.78
CA LEU A 314 19.47 1.09 0.42
C LEU A 314 20.45 1.67 1.46
N GLN A 315 20.52 1.09 2.65
CA GLN A 315 21.44 1.58 3.68
C GLN A 315 22.85 1.14 3.34
N ASP A 316 23.79 2.04 3.41
CA ASP A 316 25.19 1.68 3.28
C ASP A 316 25.67 0.87 4.50
N LEU A 317 26.51 -0.13 4.24
CA LEU A 317 27.06 -1.04 5.25
C LEU A 317 28.25 -0.48 5.99
N GLU A 318 29.06 0.31 5.29
CA GLU A 318 30.27 0.91 5.85
C GLU A 318 29.91 2.06 6.78
N ASN A 319 28.75 2.68 6.57
CA ASN A 319 28.13 3.51 7.56
C ASN A 319 27.93 2.74 8.89
N MET A 320 28.73 3.15 9.90
CA MET A 320 28.81 2.69 11.29
C MET A 320 27.45 2.35 11.94
N LYS A 321 26.35 2.88 11.44
CA LYS A 321 25.02 2.84 12.04
C LYS A 321 24.44 1.42 12.15
N VAL A 322 24.48 0.56 11.13
CA VAL A 322 23.82 -0.78 11.20
C VAL A 322 24.57 -1.74 12.16
N ARG A 323 25.90 -1.77 12.10
CA ARG A 323 26.73 -2.57 13.01
C ARG A 323 26.72 -2.03 14.44
N VAL A 324 26.79 -0.71 14.63
CA VAL A 324 26.71 -0.08 15.96
C VAL A 324 25.32 -0.26 16.57
N ARG A 325 24.23 -0.23 15.79
CA ARG A 325 22.86 -0.51 16.29
C ARG A 325 22.74 -1.90 16.92
N LEU A 326 23.38 -2.90 16.35
CA LEU A 326 23.31 -4.27 16.84
C LEU A 326 24.33 -4.54 17.95
N ASN A 327 25.54 -3.97 17.85
CA ASN A 327 26.50 -3.94 18.95
C ASN A 327 25.92 -3.25 20.19
N TYR A 328 25.14 -2.17 20.02
CA TYR A 328 24.42 -1.51 21.09
C TYR A 328 23.43 -2.45 21.79
N LEU A 329 22.71 -3.31 21.05
CA LEU A 329 21.85 -4.31 21.68
C LEU A 329 22.64 -5.37 22.47
N TYR A 330 23.80 -5.78 21.94
CA TYR A 330 24.69 -6.71 22.64
C TYR A 330 25.32 -6.08 23.89
N THR A 331 25.70 -4.80 23.86
CA THR A 331 26.20 -4.09 25.05
C THR A 331 25.12 -3.96 26.13
N LYS A 332 23.84 -3.88 25.73
CA LYS A 332 22.69 -3.94 26.64
C LYS A 332 22.35 -5.36 27.13
N ARG A 333 23.24 -6.35 26.93
CA ARG A 333 23.13 -7.75 27.43
C ARG A 333 21.95 -8.54 26.86
N LEU A 334 21.60 -8.30 25.59
CA LEU A 334 20.59 -9.11 24.90
C LEU A 334 21.22 -10.32 24.19
N THR A 335 20.65 -11.50 24.38
CA THR A 335 21.05 -12.72 23.67
C THR A 335 20.70 -12.62 22.18
N LYS A 336 21.50 -13.26 21.30
CA LYS A 336 21.26 -13.30 19.84
C LYS A 336 19.82 -13.68 19.46
N ALA A 337 19.22 -14.66 20.14
CA ALA A 337 17.82 -15.05 19.93
C ALA A 337 16.80 -13.93 20.24
N LYS A 338 17.05 -13.13 21.28
CA LYS A 338 16.21 -11.98 21.65
C LYS A 338 16.34 -10.85 20.63
N VAL A 339 17.56 -10.62 20.13
CA VAL A 339 17.83 -9.65 19.07
C VAL A 339 17.11 -10.04 17.78
N LEU A 340 17.16 -11.33 17.38
CA LEU A 340 16.41 -11.84 16.24
C LEU A 340 14.90 -11.57 16.38
N LYS A 341 14.33 -11.79 17.57
CA LYS A 341 12.92 -11.49 17.86
C LYS A 341 12.60 -10.00 17.69
N ILE A 342 13.48 -9.10 18.15
CA ILE A 342 13.31 -7.64 18.01
C ILE A 342 13.32 -7.24 16.54
N VAL A 343 14.31 -7.70 15.77
CA VAL A 343 14.42 -7.38 14.34
C VAL A 343 13.24 -7.94 13.55
N ARG A 344 12.76 -9.15 13.88
CA ARG A 344 11.58 -9.75 13.24
C ARG A 344 10.31 -8.97 13.54
N ASN A 345 10.13 -8.50 14.78
CA ASN A 345 8.93 -7.79 15.20
C ASN A 345 8.90 -6.34 14.73
N ASN A 346 10.05 -5.67 14.66
CA ASN A 346 10.16 -4.28 14.23
C ASN A 346 10.91 -4.17 12.89
N ARG A 347 10.14 -3.98 11.83
CA ARG A 347 10.64 -3.87 10.45
C ARG A 347 11.73 -2.81 10.28
N PHE A 348 11.63 -1.67 10.96
CA PHE A 348 12.54 -0.52 10.77
C PHE A 348 13.56 -0.33 11.87
N TRP A 349 13.68 -1.28 12.80
CA TRP A 349 14.65 -1.16 13.89
C TRP A 349 16.05 -0.86 13.38
N LEU A 350 16.47 -1.61 12.35
CA LEU A 350 17.80 -1.46 11.76
C LEU A 350 17.97 -0.17 10.98
N ASN A 351 16.90 0.59 10.72
CA ASN A 351 16.98 1.80 9.92
C ASN A 351 17.21 3.05 10.76
N THR A 352 16.85 3.02 12.05
CA THR A 352 16.81 4.17 12.96
C THR A 352 18.15 4.39 13.66
N ASP A 353 18.57 5.65 13.83
CA ASP A 353 19.84 5.99 14.47
C ASP A 353 19.92 5.60 15.95
N VAL A 354 21.14 5.22 16.39
CA VAL A 354 21.41 4.71 17.75
C VAL A 354 21.13 5.78 18.79
N GLU A 355 21.55 7.01 18.53
CA GLU A 355 21.34 8.15 19.44
C GLU A 355 19.86 8.39 19.70
N THR A 356 19.06 8.43 18.64
CA THR A 356 17.60 8.60 18.77
C THR A 356 16.96 7.43 19.51
N THR A 357 17.48 6.21 19.31
CA THR A 357 17.01 5.01 19.98
C THR A 357 17.35 5.06 21.48
N ASP A 358 18.58 5.41 21.84
CA ASP A 358 19.03 5.53 23.24
C ASP A 358 18.33 6.68 23.97
N ALA A 359 18.15 7.84 23.32
CA ALA A 359 17.39 8.95 23.89
C ALA A 359 15.94 8.57 24.20
N ARG A 360 15.27 7.83 23.30
CA ARG A 360 13.91 7.34 23.52
C ARG A 360 13.84 6.28 24.61
N LEU A 361 14.78 5.34 24.63
CA LEU A 361 14.90 4.34 25.68
C LEU A 361 15.12 5.00 27.05
N GLY A 362 16.00 5.98 27.12
CA GLY A 362 16.29 6.76 28.32
C GLY A 362 15.08 7.57 28.80
N TRP A 363 14.29 8.14 27.88
CA TRP A 363 13.03 8.79 28.24
C TRP A 363 12.03 7.79 28.82
N ILE A 364 11.77 6.66 28.16
CA ILE A 364 10.84 5.63 28.69
C ILE A 364 11.30 5.15 30.07
N GLN A 365 12.61 4.92 30.24
CA GLN A 365 13.14 4.47 31.52
C GLN A 365 12.90 5.49 32.65
N LYS A 366 13.05 6.79 32.36
CA LYS A 366 12.82 7.89 33.32
C LYS A 366 11.33 8.13 33.59
N THR A 367 10.48 8.06 32.58
CA THR A 367 9.04 8.37 32.72
C THR A 367 8.30 7.32 33.54
N PHE A 368 8.69 6.05 33.41
CA PHE A 368 8.01 4.93 34.06
C PHE A 368 8.83 4.31 35.21
N ASP A 369 9.95 4.92 35.61
CA ASP A 369 10.86 4.43 36.65
C ASP A 369 11.16 2.92 36.50
N LEU A 370 11.57 2.53 35.29
CA LEU A 370 11.82 1.13 34.94
C LEU A 370 13.23 0.69 35.35
N THR A 371 13.32 -0.52 35.88
CA THR A 371 14.60 -1.20 36.05
C THR A 371 15.17 -1.61 34.70
N GLY A 372 16.49 -1.81 34.63
CA GLY A 372 17.15 -2.21 33.39
C GLY A 372 16.67 -3.57 32.85
N ASP A 373 16.18 -4.47 33.71
CA ASP A 373 15.62 -5.76 33.30
C ASP A 373 14.18 -5.63 32.78
N GLU A 374 13.33 -4.85 33.46
CA GLU A 374 11.98 -4.51 33.00
C GLU A 374 12.01 -3.82 31.63
N MET A 375 12.96 -2.90 31.44
CA MET A 375 13.13 -2.21 30.16
C MET A 375 13.51 -3.20 29.05
N ARG A 376 14.40 -4.15 29.33
CA ARG A 376 14.75 -5.20 28.36
C ARG A 376 13.55 -6.09 28.03
N GLN A 377 12.73 -6.45 29.03
CA GLN A 377 11.51 -7.22 28.82
C GLN A 377 10.51 -6.46 27.95
N LEU A 378 10.32 -5.16 28.19
CA LEU A 378 9.45 -4.28 27.39
C LEU A 378 9.85 -4.29 25.91
N ILE A 379 11.15 -4.14 25.61
CA ILE A 379 11.67 -4.15 24.24
C ILE A 379 11.43 -5.50 23.55
N ILE A 380 11.60 -6.60 24.28
CA ILE A 380 11.40 -7.96 23.75
C ILE A 380 9.92 -8.24 23.49
N THR A 381 9.03 -7.74 24.35
CA THR A 381 7.58 -7.89 24.20
C THR A 381 7.08 -7.08 23.01
N GLU A 382 7.41 -5.79 22.95
CA GLU A 382 6.91 -4.90 21.90
C GLU A 382 7.91 -3.78 21.56
N SER A 383 8.87 -4.11 20.68
CA SER A 383 9.92 -3.19 20.23
C SER A 383 9.42 -2.00 19.40
N ARG A 384 8.14 -1.99 18.97
CA ARG A 384 7.55 -0.89 18.19
C ARG A 384 7.34 0.38 19.01
N ILE A 385 7.26 0.28 20.34
CA ILE A 385 7.00 1.43 21.22
C ILE A 385 8.04 2.53 21.07
N ILE A 386 9.29 2.13 20.82
CA ILE A 386 10.42 3.05 20.65
C ILE A 386 10.29 3.84 19.35
N MET A 387 9.61 3.29 18.34
CA MET A 387 9.44 3.98 17.05
C MET A 387 8.22 4.91 17.02
N TYR A 388 7.28 4.75 17.95
CA TYR A 388 6.05 5.56 18.02
C TYR A 388 6.32 7.04 18.35
N GLY A 389 7.43 7.32 19.01
CA GLY A 389 7.87 8.68 19.36
C GLY A 389 7.46 9.08 20.78
N VAL A 390 8.17 10.06 21.33
CA VAL A 390 8.07 10.44 22.75
C VAL A 390 6.81 11.25 23.04
N GLY A 391 6.50 12.25 22.21
CA GLY A 391 5.35 13.14 22.43
C GLY A 391 3.98 12.42 22.48
N PRO A 392 3.65 11.51 21.54
CA PRO A 392 2.42 10.74 21.62
C PRO A 392 2.33 9.86 22.88
N LEU A 393 3.45 9.28 23.31
CA LEU A 393 3.50 8.48 24.55
C LEU A 393 3.26 9.36 25.78
N GLU A 394 3.91 10.53 25.84
CA GLU A 394 3.75 11.47 26.94
C GLU A 394 2.29 11.90 27.11
N ARG A 395 1.62 12.27 26.01
CA ARG A 395 0.19 12.61 26.03
C ARG A 395 -0.69 11.51 26.59
N LEU A 396 -0.42 10.25 26.21
CA LEU A 396 -1.18 9.10 26.72
C LEU A 396 -0.87 8.84 28.20
N VAL A 397 0.36 9.02 28.65
CA VAL A 397 0.73 8.90 30.07
C VAL A 397 0.05 9.99 30.90
N THR A 398 0.05 11.23 30.43
CA THR A 398 -0.65 12.36 31.06
C THR A 398 -2.16 12.08 31.14
N MET A 399 -2.78 11.65 30.05
CA MET A 399 -4.19 11.25 30.04
C MET A 399 -4.49 10.14 31.07
N LEU A 400 -3.68 9.09 31.13
CA LEU A 400 -3.89 7.98 32.07
C LEU A 400 -3.76 8.42 33.53
N ASN A 401 -2.81 9.31 33.83
CA ASN A 401 -2.59 9.79 35.19
C ASN A 401 -3.63 10.85 35.60
N GLU A 402 -3.91 11.84 34.76
CA GLU A 402 -4.71 13.02 35.10
C GLU A 402 -6.21 12.81 34.83
N GLU A 403 -6.58 12.26 33.67
CA GLU A 403 -7.99 12.11 33.29
C GLU A 403 -8.60 10.80 33.79
N MET A 404 -7.80 9.72 33.82
CA MET A 404 -8.27 8.39 34.24
C MET A 404 -7.88 8.05 35.68
N GLU A 405 -7.13 8.93 36.36
CA GLU A 405 -6.74 8.79 37.77
C GLU A 405 -5.99 7.47 38.07
N PHE A 406 -5.23 6.94 37.11
CA PHE A 406 -4.34 5.81 37.39
C PHE A 406 -3.13 6.27 38.19
N THR A 407 -2.67 5.45 39.14
CA THR A 407 -1.41 5.71 39.83
C THR A 407 -0.22 5.42 38.91
N LYS A 408 0.93 6.07 39.16
CA LYS A 408 2.15 5.82 38.36
C LYS A 408 2.56 4.34 38.34
N GLU A 409 2.36 3.63 39.46
CA GLU A 409 2.62 2.19 39.57
C GLU A 409 1.65 1.35 38.71
N GLN A 410 0.37 1.74 38.69
CA GLN A 410 -0.64 1.10 37.84
C GLN A 410 -0.33 1.31 36.36
N VAL A 411 0.04 2.53 35.96
CA VAL A 411 0.43 2.83 34.58
C VAL A 411 1.68 2.04 34.18
N LYS A 412 2.67 1.92 35.07
CA LYS A 412 3.83 1.03 34.87
C LYS A 412 3.41 -0.43 34.68
N ALA A 413 2.50 -0.94 35.50
CA ALA A 413 1.99 -2.30 35.38
C ALA A 413 1.25 -2.55 34.05
N ILE A 414 0.45 -1.58 33.59
CA ILE A 414 -0.23 -1.61 32.30
C ILE A 414 0.80 -1.68 31.16
N LEU A 415 1.84 -0.85 31.20
CA LEU A 415 2.90 -0.83 30.20
C LEU A 415 3.64 -2.16 30.10
N LEU A 416 4.00 -2.77 31.22
CA LEU A 416 4.74 -4.04 31.23
C LEU A 416 3.88 -5.23 30.74
N LYS A 417 2.57 -5.21 31.02
CA LYS A 417 1.64 -6.27 30.60
C LYS A 417 1.21 -6.14 29.15
N ASP A 418 0.76 -4.97 28.71
CA ASP A 418 0.36 -4.73 27.32
C ASP A 418 0.83 -3.34 26.80
N PRO A 419 2.05 -3.28 26.24
CA PRO A 419 2.63 -2.04 25.72
C PRO A 419 1.83 -1.42 24.57
N ARG A 420 0.94 -2.19 23.92
CA ARG A 420 0.19 -1.71 22.75
C ARG A 420 -0.88 -0.69 23.09
N VAL A 421 -1.32 -0.64 24.34
CA VAL A 421 -2.26 0.39 24.83
C VAL A 421 -1.68 1.79 24.55
N PHE A 422 -0.38 1.96 24.70
CA PHE A 422 0.33 3.23 24.46
C PHE A 422 0.57 3.56 22.98
N MET A 423 0.09 2.73 22.05
CA MET A 423 0.15 2.98 20.59
C MET A 423 -1.24 3.17 19.99
N MET A 424 -2.26 3.28 20.83
CA MET A 424 -3.63 3.51 20.40
C MET A 424 -3.93 5.00 20.23
N GLU A 425 -5.05 5.28 19.58
CA GLU A 425 -5.57 6.63 19.50
C GLU A 425 -6.10 7.08 20.89
N PRO A 426 -5.71 8.27 21.36
CA PRO A 426 -6.16 8.87 22.62
C PRO A 426 -7.69 8.83 22.82
N ASN A 427 -8.46 9.27 21.81
CA ASN A 427 -9.92 9.39 21.91
C ASN A 427 -10.61 8.02 22.05
N ALA A 428 -10.13 7.03 21.28
CA ALA A 428 -10.67 5.68 21.32
C ALA A 428 -10.42 5.02 22.69
N LEU A 429 -9.23 5.26 23.26
CA LEU A 429 -8.85 4.79 24.58
C LEU A 429 -9.75 5.41 25.66
N GLN A 430 -9.92 6.73 25.64
CA GLN A 430 -10.72 7.48 26.59
C GLN A 430 -12.19 7.06 26.56
N THR A 431 -12.77 6.92 25.36
CA THR A 431 -14.16 6.47 25.20
C THR A 431 -14.37 5.06 25.78
N THR A 432 -13.40 4.17 25.53
CA THR A 432 -13.43 2.79 26.03
C THR A 432 -13.32 2.75 27.56
N TYR A 433 -12.40 3.53 28.13
CA TYR A 433 -12.24 3.65 29.58
C TYR A 433 -13.50 4.20 30.24
N ASN A 434 -14.06 5.30 29.72
CA ASN A 434 -15.27 5.91 30.27
C ASN A 434 -16.44 4.93 30.30
N TYR A 435 -16.61 4.12 29.25
CA TYR A 435 -17.63 3.07 29.24
C TYR A 435 -17.40 2.00 30.32
N LEU A 436 -16.17 1.49 30.43
CA LEU A 436 -15.82 0.48 31.45
C LEU A 436 -15.99 1.02 32.87
N ARG A 437 -15.59 2.26 33.12
CA ARG A 437 -15.61 2.90 34.44
C ARG A 437 -17.01 3.33 34.87
N PHE A 438 -17.75 4.01 33.99
CA PHE A 438 -19.02 4.64 34.34
C PHE A 438 -20.25 3.79 33.99
N THR A 439 -20.19 2.95 32.96
CA THR A 439 -21.33 2.09 32.58
C THR A 439 -21.19 0.68 33.15
N VAL A 440 -20.01 0.07 33.02
CA VAL A 440 -19.76 -1.30 33.50
C VAL A 440 -19.35 -1.34 34.98
N HIS A 441 -19.02 -0.17 35.56
CA HIS A 441 -18.62 0.01 36.97
C HIS A 441 -17.38 -0.79 37.40
N ILE A 442 -16.38 -0.87 36.52
CA ILE A 442 -15.14 -1.60 36.77
C ILE A 442 -14.14 -0.72 37.54
N SER A 443 -13.39 -1.34 38.45
CA SER A 443 -12.32 -0.66 39.19
C SER A 443 -11.03 -0.47 38.38
N ASN A 444 -10.26 0.58 38.66
CA ASN A 444 -8.96 0.79 38.01
C ASN A 444 -7.98 -0.35 38.30
N MET A 445 -8.10 -1.00 39.48
CA MET A 445 -7.33 -2.18 39.83
C MET A 445 -7.62 -3.35 38.87
N GLN A 446 -8.89 -3.65 38.61
CA GLN A 446 -9.30 -4.68 37.64
C GLN A 446 -8.81 -4.41 36.22
N ILE A 447 -8.83 -3.14 35.79
CA ILE A 447 -8.29 -2.74 34.48
C ILE A 447 -6.77 -2.98 34.44
N CYS A 448 -6.04 -2.71 35.53
CA CYS A 448 -4.61 -2.98 35.64
C CYS A 448 -4.28 -4.48 35.67
N GLU A 449 -5.18 -5.31 36.19
CA GLU A 449 -5.03 -6.76 36.12
C GLU A 449 -5.04 -7.25 34.67
N TRP A 450 -5.96 -6.72 33.86
CA TRP A 450 -6.15 -7.12 32.47
C TRP A 450 -6.27 -5.92 31.50
N PRO A 451 -5.14 -5.26 31.18
CA PRO A 451 -5.14 -4.03 30.37
C PRO A 451 -5.55 -4.22 28.92
N LEU A 452 -5.60 -5.48 28.45
CA LEU A 452 -6.07 -5.81 27.10
C LEU A 452 -7.52 -5.35 26.87
N CYS A 453 -8.34 -5.17 27.91
CA CYS A 453 -9.70 -4.62 27.78
C CYS A 453 -9.74 -3.27 27.07
N LEU A 454 -8.73 -2.41 27.30
CA LEU A 454 -8.63 -1.07 26.72
C LEU A 454 -8.37 -1.09 25.21
N ARG A 455 -7.92 -2.23 24.65
CA ARG A 455 -7.62 -2.37 23.22
C ARG A 455 -8.82 -2.74 22.37
N PHE A 456 -9.89 -3.23 22.98
CA PHE A 456 -11.06 -3.63 22.22
C PHE A 456 -11.85 -2.40 21.75
N THR A 457 -12.47 -2.51 20.58
CA THR A 457 -13.40 -1.50 20.12
C THR A 457 -14.58 -1.41 21.10
N ILE A 458 -15.00 -0.19 21.43
CA ILE A 458 -16.16 0.04 22.31
C ILE A 458 -17.40 -0.74 21.89
N GLY A 459 -17.68 -0.85 20.58
CA GLY A 459 -18.83 -1.60 20.08
C GLY A 459 -18.83 -3.08 20.45
N ALA A 460 -17.64 -3.71 20.52
CA ALA A 460 -17.54 -5.12 20.92
C ALA A 460 -17.82 -5.31 22.42
N ILE A 461 -17.34 -4.38 23.26
CA ILE A 461 -17.59 -4.37 24.69
C ILE A 461 -19.07 -4.11 24.95
N ARG A 462 -19.63 -3.08 24.31
CA ARG A 462 -20.99 -2.61 24.49
C ARG A 462 -22.02 -3.70 24.16
N ARG A 463 -21.90 -4.33 22.99
CA ARG A 463 -22.81 -5.42 22.59
C ARG A 463 -22.81 -6.59 23.58
N ARG A 464 -21.65 -6.95 24.12
CA ARG A 464 -21.55 -8.07 25.06
C ARG A 464 -22.02 -7.72 26.46
N HIS A 465 -21.69 -6.53 26.93
CA HIS A 465 -22.17 -6.03 28.22
C HIS A 465 -23.69 -5.90 28.21
N GLU A 466 -24.27 -5.23 27.21
CA GLU A 466 -25.72 -5.03 27.11
C GLU A 466 -26.48 -6.35 26.95
N PHE A 467 -25.90 -7.33 26.24
CA PHE A 467 -26.47 -8.68 26.19
C PHE A 467 -26.51 -9.36 27.57
N LEU A 468 -25.45 -9.22 28.38
CA LEU A 468 -25.45 -9.75 29.76
C LEU A 468 -26.40 -8.99 30.69
N VAL A 469 -26.58 -7.69 30.46
CA VAL A 469 -27.56 -6.87 31.20
C VAL A 469 -28.98 -7.36 30.91
N LEU A 470 -29.31 -7.63 29.64
CA LEU A 470 -30.61 -8.21 29.25
C LEU A 470 -30.88 -9.59 29.87
N LEU A 471 -29.81 -10.37 30.11
CA LEU A 471 -29.91 -11.67 30.77
C LEU A 471 -29.89 -11.58 32.30
N HIS A 472 -29.76 -10.38 32.87
CA HIS A 472 -29.55 -10.15 34.30
C HIS A 472 -28.33 -10.91 34.88
N LYS A 473 -27.28 -11.07 34.06
CA LYS A 473 -26.03 -11.77 34.41
C LYS A 473 -24.81 -10.84 34.42
N ALA A 474 -25.00 -9.54 34.28
CA ALA A 474 -23.93 -8.56 34.31
C ALA A 474 -23.54 -8.26 35.77
N ASP A 475 -22.66 -9.09 36.34
CA ASP A 475 -22.04 -8.81 37.64
C ASP A 475 -20.51 -8.87 37.53
N TYR A 476 -19.87 -7.76 37.89
CA TYR A 476 -18.42 -7.54 37.77
C TYR A 476 -17.75 -7.29 39.13
N ASN A 477 -18.46 -7.54 40.23
CA ASN A 477 -17.90 -7.41 41.57
C ASN A 477 -17.11 -8.66 41.97
N GLU A 478 -15.87 -8.48 42.39
CA GLU A 478 -15.04 -9.56 42.91
C GLU A 478 -15.63 -10.13 44.20
N GLY A 479 -15.92 -11.44 44.19
CA GLY A 479 -16.46 -12.16 45.34
C GLY A 479 -17.93 -12.56 45.22
N SER A 480 -18.64 -12.13 44.17
CA SER A 480 -19.97 -12.65 43.90
C SER A 480 -19.90 -14.05 43.25
N PRO A 481 -20.87 -14.95 43.52
CA PRO A 481 -20.87 -16.29 42.95
C PRO A 481 -21.06 -16.30 41.41
N ASN A 482 -21.60 -15.22 40.86
CA ASN A 482 -21.84 -15.04 39.42
C ASN A 482 -20.84 -14.04 38.79
N TYR A 483 -19.69 -13.82 39.42
CA TYR A 483 -18.70 -12.86 38.94
C TYR A 483 -18.20 -13.19 37.53
N VAL A 484 -18.39 -12.24 36.61
CA VAL A 484 -17.93 -12.33 35.23
C VAL A 484 -16.57 -11.66 35.07
N HIS A 485 -15.51 -12.47 34.98
CA HIS A 485 -14.18 -11.97 34.67
C HIS A 485 -14.15 -11.21 33.32
N LEU A 486 -13.43 -10.08 33.27
CA LEU A 486 -13.23 -9.29 32.05
C LEU A 486 -12.64 -10.10 30.88
N ARG A 487 -11.71 -11.00 31.19
CA ARG A 487 -11.12 -11.91 30.22
C ARG A 487 -12.16 -12.83 29.55
N SER A 488 -13.18 -13.23 30.31
CA SER A 488 -14.27 -14.06 29.82
C SER A 488 -15.26 -13.25 28.99
N LEU A 489 -15.57 -12.02 29.39
CA LEU A 489 -16.42 -11.10 28.64
C LEU A 489 -15.88 -10.85 27.22
N LEU A 490 -14.56 -10.68 27.08
CA LEU A 490 -13.93 -10.22 25.84
C LEU A 490 -13.14 -11.33 25.12
N GLN A 491 -13.68 -12.55 25.09
CA GLN A 491 -13.11 -13.64 24.29
C GLN A 491 -13.21 -13.38 22.77
N PRO A 492 -12.25 -13.80 21.94
CA PRO A 492 -12.31 -13.55 20.49
C PRO A 492 -13.43 -14.31 19.77
N SER A 493 -13.95 -15.39 20.34
CA SER A 493 -15.03 -16.19 19.74
C SER A 493 -16.37 -15.91 20.40
N ASP A 494 -17.35 -15.46 19.61
CA ASP A 494 -18.71 -15.20 20.07
C ASP A 494 -19.42 -16.47 20.57
N GLN A 495 -19.12 -17.62 19.97
CA GLN A 495 -19.66 -18.91 20.42
C GLN A 495 -19.20 -19.24 21.85
N LYS A 496 -17.90 -19.07 22.13
CA LYS A 496 -17.38 -19.33 23.48
C LYS A 496 -17.94 -18.36 24.50
N PHE A 497 -18.13 -17.10 24.12
CA PHE A 497 -18.80 -16.11 24.96
C PHE A 497 -20.25 -16.52 25.26
N ALA A 498 -21.04 -16.86 24.25
CA ALA A 498 -22.45 -17.21 24.41
C ALA A 498 -22.64 -18.44 25.32
N VAL A 499 -21.83 -19.49 25.13
CA VAL A 499 -21.96 -20.74 25.87
C VAL A 499 -21.36 -20.65 27.28
N ASN A 500 -20.16 -20.11 27.42
CA ASN A 500 -19.42 -20.17 28.69
C ASN A 500 -19.75 -19.03 29.63
N VAL A 501 -20.15 -17.86 29.12
CA VAL A 501 -20.40 -16.66 29.93
C VAL A 501 -21.89 -16.39 30.04
N ALA A 502 -22.57 -16.28 28.88
CA ALA A 502 -24.00 -16.02 28.89
C ALA A 502 -24.83 -17.28 29.23
N HIS A 503 -24.26 -18.47 29.08
CA HIS A 503 -24.96 -19.76 29.17
C HIS A 503 -26.19 -19.82 28.26
N THR A 504 -26.01 -19.37 27.01
CA THR A 504 -27.03 -19.30 25.97
C THR A 504 -26.50 -19.92 24.67
N TYR A 505 -27.42 -20.15 23.72
CA TYR A 505 -27.06 -20.60 22.38
C TYR A 505 -26.58 -19.44 21.52
N LEU A 506 -25.62 -19.71 20.62
CA LEU A 506 -25.10 -18.72 19.67
C LEU A 506 -26.20 -18.04 18.85
N ASN A 507 -27.27 -18.78 18.52
CA ASN A 507 -28.40 -18.25 17.74
C ASN A 507 -29.11 -17.09 18.45
N VAL A 508 -29.21 -17.14 19.77
CA VAL A 508 -29.85 -16.09 20.57
C VAL A 508 -29.00 -14.83 20.56
N TYR A 509 -27.69 -14.98 20.74
CA TYR A 509 -26.75 -13.86 20.66
C TYR A 509 -26.73 -13.24 19.25
N ASN A 510 -26.73 -14.07 18.20
CA ASN A 510 -26.81 -13.58 16.82
C ASN A 510 -28.13 -12.87 16.50
N ALA A 511 -29.25 -13.31 17.09
CA ALA A 511 -30.53 -12.61 16.96
C ALA A 511 -30.48 -11.24 17.63
N PHE A 512 -29.90 -11.15 18.83
CA PHE A 512 -29.65 -9.88 19.52
C PHE A 512 -28.76 -8.94 18.68
N LEU A 513 -27.68 -9.45 18.09
CA LEU A 513 -26.80 -8.66 17.24
C LEU A 513 -27.48 -8.11 15.97
N LYS A 514 -28.56 -8.76 15.49
CA LYS A 514 -29.36 -8.26 14.35
C LYS A 514 -30.34 -7.16 14.75
N SER A 515 -30.81 -7.17 16.00
CA SER A 515 -31.68 -6.12 16.55
C SER A 515 -30.92 -4.89 17.05
N TYR A 516 -29.59 -4.97 17.08
CA TYR A 516 -28.66 -3.97 17.58
C TYR A 516 -28.17 -3.05 16.46
#